data_AF-A0AAJ1TKQ6-F1
#
_entry.id   AF-A0AAJ1TKQ6-F1
#
_cell.length_a   1.000
_cell.length_b   1.000
_cell.length_c   1.000
_cell.angle_alpha   90.00
_cell.angle_beta   90.00
_cell.angle_gamma   90.00
#
_symmetry.space_group_name_H-M   'P 1'
#
loop_
_entity.id
_entity.type
_entity.pdbx_description
1 polymer ?
#
loop_
_entity_poly.entity_id
_entity_poly.type
_entity_poly.pdbx_seq_one_letter_code
_entity_poly.pdbx_strand_id
1 'polypeptide(L)'
;MALRRDTAGFGLDHAAGLNWLATGAPGAAVERASGRGAGRRNRPADLPRLGLAAIPWILLILLAPLSGEQLKLPGLDKAVWLGADLAALAFLVLRRDLTSTLFGSRPILLLWPALAMLSAAWSLTPGITAYHGLQLLATIVAGIALRATVGLSGIVRIVFLGLLGGQILSIVLGVAAPGMTRGLSGEWSGVYSHKNVLGSLMSLQLLCAACLFLQGWHRLLTGAAFLGALGLLASSHSATALVAGALGLAPLVVIIAWRQGNLVTGFCLGVAIALAGIGILIAATHGAALSTSLLSDLGKDTTLTGRTILWQFGIDQFWREPFIGIGYKAYWESPITTAPYLHFTTKQKVWFFHNNFIDIAVAFGTVGLLVFACVLLDTARRIIRHFARSPGYVEAWPILFLAQITVLICFECPLFVNHGVHQFLMAAILPVLRSRRAH
;
A
#
# COMPACT_ATOMS: atom_id res chain seq x y z
N MET A 1 -0.15 70.06 17.99
CA MET A 1 -1.42 70.40 17.30
C MET A 1 -1.59 69.38 16.18
N ALA A 2 -2.37 68.31 16.32
CA ALA A 2 -3.81 68.24 16.57
C ALA A 2 -4.64 68.70 15.36
N LEU A 3 -5.19 67.73 14.61
CA LEU A 3 -6.62 67.67 14.27
C LEU A 3 -6.98 66.32 13.62
N ARG A 4 -7.88 65.57 14.28
CA ARG A 4 -8.72 64.57 13.62
C ARG A 4 -9.71 65.27 12.69
N ARG A 5 -10.18 64.58 11.66
CA ARG A 5 -11.61 64.61 11.29
C ARG A 5 -12.10 63.19 10.99
N ASP A 6 -13.03 62.75 11.80
CA ASP A 6 -13.91 61.62 11.51
C ASP A 6 -15.00 62.07 10.53
N THR A 7 -15.37 61.22 9.56
CA THR A 7 -16.70 61.24 8.93
C THR A 7 -17.18 59.81 8.79
N ALA A 8 -18.35 59.53 9.37
CA ALA A 8 -18.91 58.20 9.51
C ALA A 8 -19.89 57.86 8.37
N GLY A 9 -20.21 56.55 8.26
CA GLY A 9 -21.49 56.06 7.75
C GLY A 9 -21.61 55.92 6.24
N PHE A 10 -21.58 54.67 5.76
CA PHE A 10 -22.81 53.91 5.51
C PHE A 10 -22.48 52.41 5.46
N GLY A 11 -23.15 51.62 6.29
CA GLY A 11 -23.13 50.16 6.22
C GLY A 11 -24.45 49.64 5.67
N LEU A 12 -24.45 48.35 5.28
CA LEU A 12 -25.56 47.38 5.19
C LEU A 12 -24.93 46.14 4.50
N ASP A 13 -24.28 45.23 5.23
CA ASP A 13 -24.85 44.10 5.99
C ASP A 13 -25.77 43.17 5.20
N HIS A 14 -25.19 42.04 4.77
CA HIS A 14 -25.64 40.67 5.04
C HIS A 14 -24.40 39.76 4.86
N ALA A 15 -23.82 39.12 5.89
CA ALA A 15 -24.33 37.94 6.62
C ALA A 15 -24.67 36.77 5.68
N ALA A 16 -24.18 35.53 5.84
CA ALA A 16 -23.22 34.90 6.76
C ALA A 16 -22.71 33.60 6.06
N GLY A 17 -21.68 32.86 6.48
CA GLY A 17 -20.72 32.94 7.58
C GLY A 17 -20.01 31.58 7.69
N LEU A 18 -18.86 31.47 8.38
CA LEU A 18 -18.26 30.19 8.83
C LEU A 18 -17.09 30.42 9.82
N ASN A 19 -17.37 31.13 10.91
CA ASN A 19 -16.42 31.31 12.02
C ASN A 19 -16.45 30.10 12.96
N TRP A 20 -15.41 29.25 12.92
CA TRP A 20 -15.11 28.29 14.00
C TRP A 20 -13.60 27.99 14.12
N LEU A 21 -12.82 29.00 14.50
CA LEU A 21 -11.46 28.82 15.05
C LEU A 21 -11.12 29.90 16.12
N ALA A 22 -10.71 29.43 17.30
CA ALA A 22 -9.86 30.07 18.33
C ALA A 22 -10.46 30.98 19.44
N THR A 23 -10.39 30.46 20.69
CA THR A 23 -9.90 31.09 21.96
C THR A 23 -10.48 32.43 22.44
N GLY A 24 -11.26 32.50 23.54
CA GLY A 24 -10.79 32.55 24.96
C GLY A 24 -11.82 33.27 25.87
N ALA A 25 -11.63 33.53 27.18
CA ALA A 25 -10.52 33.18 28.08
C ALA A 25 -10.94 32.73 29.54
N PRO A 26 -10.99 33.52 30.67
CA PRO A 26 -10.67 32.94 31.99
C PRO A 26 -11.75 32.98 33.08
N GLY A 27 -11.69 32.00 34.01
CA GLY A 27 -12.40 31.99 35.29
C GLY A 27 -11.67 31.09 36.28
N ALA A 28 -11.41 31.57 37.51
CA ALA A 28 -10.49 30.93 38.45
C ALA A 28 -11.18 29.94 39.41
N ALA A 29 -10.54 28.79 39.63
CA ALA A 29 -10.66 28.01 40.87
C ALA A 29 -9.34 27.23 41.09
N VAL A 30 -8.61 27.58 42.16
CA VAL A 30 -7.43 26.83 42.59
C VAL A 30 -7.88 25.77 43.56
N GLU A 31 -7.88 24.50 43.14
CA GLU A 31 -8.16 23.38 44.04
C GLU A 31 -6.94 22.46 44.15
N ARG A 32 -6.51 22.22 45.39
CA ARG A 32 -5.25 21.50 45.71
C ARG A 32 -5.45 19.98 45.58
N ALA A 33 -4.91 19.38 44.53
CA ALA A 33 -4.90 17.93 44.38
C ALA A 33 -3.75 17.27 45.16
N SER A 34 -3.91 17.10 46.48
CA SER A 34 -3.09 16.17 47.27
C SER A 34 -3.72 14.78 47.29
N GLY A 35 -3.15 13.82 46.55
CA GLY A 35 -3.66 12.44 46.53
C GLY A 35 -2.76 11.47 45.77
N ARG A 36 -2.11 10.55 46.49
CA ARG A 36 -1.43 9.39 45.89
C ARG A 36 -2.46 8.31 45.53
N GLY A 37 -2.27 7.63 44.40
CA GLY A 37 -2.78 6.25 44.21
C GLY A 37 -3.59 5.96 42.95
N ALA A 38 -3.62 4.67 42.62
CA ALA A 38 -4.38 3.99 41.57
C ALA A 38 -4.03 4.30 40.09
N GLY A 39 -3.68 3.23 39.36
CA GLY A 39 -3.23 3.29 37.97
C GLY A 39 -4.30 3.81 37.01
N ARG A 40 -3.93 4.80 36.21
CA ARG A 40 -4.74 5.36 35.13
C ARG A 40 -4.91 4.30 34.03
N ARG A 41 -5.97 3.48 34.12
CA ARG A 41 -6.41 2.62 33.02
C ARG A 41 -6.67 3.54 31.81
N ASN A 42 -5.80 3.49 30.80
CA ASN A 42 -6.05 4.13 29.52
C ASN A 42 -7.36 3.60 28.96
N ARG A 43 -8.43 4.40 29.00
CA ARG A 43 -9.58 4.18 28.14
C ARG A 43 -9.05 4.19 26.70
N PRO A 44 -9.46 3.26 25.82
CA PRO A 44 -9.08 3.34 24.41
C PRO A 44 -9.54 4.71 23.90
N ALA A 45 -8.64 5.46 23.25
CA ALA A 45 -9.00 6.74 22.67
C ALA A 45 -10.02 6.47 21.54
N ASP A 46 -11.24 6.95 21.72
CA ASP A 46 -12.34 6.71 20.78
C ASP A 46 -11.95 7.20 19.38
N LEU A 47 -11.82 6.27 18.44
CA LEU A 47 -11.44 6.61 17.07
C LEU A 47 -12.57 7.39 16.40
N PRO A 48 -12.28 8.51 15.70
CA PRO A 48 -13.31 9.30 15.02
C PRO A 48 -14.16 8.43 14.09
N ARG A 49 -15.49 8.57 14.12
CA ARG A 49 -16.40 7.79 13.27
C ARG A 49 -16.03 7.96 11.79
N LEU A 50 -16.06 6.87 11.02
CA LEU A 50 -15.96 6.96 9.56
C LEU A 50 -17.26 7.58 9.03
N GLY A 51 -17.14 8.72 8.33
CA GLY A 51 -18.28 9.33 7.63
C GLY A 51 -18.60 8.62 6.32
N LEU A 52 -19.73 8.97 5.69
CA LEU A 52 -20.18 8.39 4.41
C LEU A 52 -19.12 8.49 3.29
N ALA A 53 -18.26 9.51 3.32
CA ALA A 53 -17.13 9.68 2.41
C ALA A 53 -16.08 8.54 2.47
N ALA A 54 -16.14 7.65 3.46
CA ALA A 54 -15.29 6.45 3.52
C ALA A 54 -15.80 5.31 2.63
N ILE A 55 -17.10 5.27 2.30
CA ILE A 55 -17.73 4.16 1.57
C ILE A 55 -17.08 3.93 0.19
N PRO A 56 -16.85 4.94 -0.67
CA PRO A 56 -16.20 4.73 -1.97
C PRO A 56 -14.79 4.15 -1.85
N TRP A 57 -14.05 4.53 -0.81
CA TRP A 57 -12.71 4.01 -0.55
C TRP A 57 -12.72 2.56 -0.02
N ILE A 58 -13.72 2.18 0.79
CA ILE A 58 -13.91 0.79 1.23
C ILE A 58 -14.25 -0.08 0.01
N LEU A 59 -15.14 0.40 -0.85
CA LEU A 59 -15.48 -0.28 -2.11
C LEU A 59 -14.29 -0.36 -3.06
N LEU A 60 -13.44 0.68 -3.13
CA LEU A 60 -12.20 0.63 -3.91
C LEU A 60 -11.26 -0.48 -3.42
N ILE A 61 -10.95 -0.53 -2.11
CA ILE A 61 -10.07 -1.58 -1.56
C ILE A 61 -10.68 -2.98 -1.69
N LEU A 62 -12.00 -3.11 -1.58
CA LEU A 62 -12.71 -4.37 -1.78
C LEU A 62 -12.65 -4.83 -3.24
N LEU A 63 -13.03 -3.97 -4.19
CA LEU A 63 -13.33 -4.35 -5.56
C LEU A 63 -12.12 -4.28 -6.50
N ALA A 64 -11.18 -3.35 -6.28
CA ALA A 64 -10.02 -3.15 -7.15
C ALA A 64 -9.08 -4.37 -7.30
N PRO A 65 -8.87 -5.22 -6.27
CA PRO A 65 -8.05 -6.42 -6.42
C PRO A 65 -8.82 -7.65 -6.95
N LEU A 66 -10.15 -7.58 -7.05
CA LEU A 66 -10.96 -8.74 -7.47
C LEU A 66 -10.66 -9.08 -8.92
N SER A 67 -10.56 -10.38 -9.22
CA SER A 67 -10.46 -10.82 -10.61
C SER A 67 -11.84 -10.77 -11.26
N GLY A 68 -12.07 -9.77 -12.10
CA GLY A 68 -13.30 -9.64 -12.89
C GLY A 68 -13.56 -10.90 -13.73
N GLU A 69 -12.54 -11.48 -14.35
CA GLU A 69 -12.67 -12.73 -15.12
C GLU A 69 -13.11 -13.91 -14.22
N GLN A 70 -12.51 -14.06 -13.04
CA GLN A 70 -12.82 -15.15 -12.12
C GLN A 70 -14.23 -15.04 -11.51
N LEU A 71 -14.69 -13.81 -11.29
CA LEU A 71 -16.06 -13.51 -10.84
C LEU A 71 -17.09 -13.49 -11.99
N LYS A 72 -16.69 -13.79 -13.24
CA LYS A 72 -17.53 -13.71 -14.46
C LYS A 72 -18.10 -12.30 -14.72
N LEU A 73 -17.39 -11.27 -14.26
CA LEU A 73 -17.66 -9.84 -14.45
C LEU A 73 -16.44 -9.18 -15.14
N PRO A 74 -16.17 -9.49 -16.42
CA PRO A 74 -14.98 -8.99 -17.12
C PRO A 74 -14.96 -7.47 -17.17
N GLY A 75 -13.83 -6.86 -16.79
CA GLY A 75 -13.66 -5.40 -16.75
C GLY A 75 -14.15 -4.71 -15.48
N LEU A 76 -14.63 -5.44 -14.47
CA LEU A 76 -14.96 -4.89 -13.14
C LEU A 76 -13.78 -4.10 -12.54
N ASP A 77 -12.58 -4.68 -12.60
CA ASP A 77 -11.31 -4.09 -12.20
C ASP A 77 -11.06 -2.74 -12.91
N LYS A 78 -11.24 -2.70 -14.23
CA LYS A 78 -11.04 -1.50 -15.06
C LYS A 78 -12.06 -0.42 -14.74
N ALA A 79 -13.33 -0.78 -14.51
CA ALA A 79 -14.39 0.14 -14.16
C ALA A 79 -14.17 0.77 -12.77
N VAL A 80 -13.73 -0.03 -11.79
CA VAL A 80 -13.39 0.42 -10.44
C VAL A 80 -12.21 1.40 -10.46
N TRP A 81 -11.15 1.08 -11.21
CA TRP A 81 -10.00 1.97 -11.36
C TRP A 81 -10.30 3.24 -12.15
N LEU A 82 -11.14 3.17 -13.19
CA LEU A 82 -11.64 4.37 -13.88
C LEU A 82 -12.39 5.31 -12.90
N GLY A 83 -13.21 4.75 -12.00
CA GLY A 83 -13.85 5.52 -10.94
C GLY A 83 -12.85 6.18 -9.97
N ALA A 84 -11.76 5.48 -9.63
CA ALA A 84 -10.68 6.03 -8.80
C ALA A 84 -9.88 7.13 -9.52
N ASP A 85 -9.59 6.97 -10.81
CA ASP A 85 -8.90 7.96 -11.63
C ASP A 85 -9.73 9.23 -11.82
N LEU A 86 -11.05 9.09 -12.05
CA LEU A 86 -11.99 10.21 -12.07
C LEU A 86 -12.08 10.92 -10.71
N ALA A 87 -12.06 10.18 -9.60
CA ALA A 87 -12.03 10.76 -8.26
C ALA A 87 -10.70 11.49 -7.96
N ALA A 88 -9.57 10.97 -8.46
CA ALA A 88 -8.27 11.62 -8.37
C ALA A 88 -8.24 12.93 -9.17
N LEU A 89 -8.80 12.93 -10.38
CA LEU A 89 -8.95 14.13 -11.21
C LEU A 89 -9.88 15.16 -10.55
N ALA A 90 -11.03 14.73 -10.03
CA ALA A 90 -11.96 15.58 -9.29
C ALA A 90 -11.28 16.20 -8.05
N PHE A 91 -10.45 15.43 -7.33
CA PHE A 91 -9.66 15.95 -6.22
C PHE A 91 -8.68 17.06 -6.66
N LEU A 92 -7.94 16.86 -7.76
CA LEU A 92 -7.04 17.88 -8.31
C LEU A 92 -7.78 19.17 -8.69
N VAL A 93 -8.96 19.05 -9.29
CA VAL A 93 -9.76 20.19 -9.78
C VAL A 93 -10.46 20.93 -8.64
N LEU A 94 -11.02 20.21 -7.67
CA LEU A 94 -11.86 20.77 -6.60
C LEU A 94 -11.08 21.15 -5.33
N ARG A 95 -9.87 20.60 -5.11
CA ARG A 95 -9.04 20.84 -3.93
C ARG A 95 -7.67 21.46 -4.28
N ARG A 96 -7.69 22.40 -5.23
CA ARG A 96 -6.52 23.19 -5.67
C ARG A 96 -5.78 23.86 -4.51
N ASP A 97 -6.51 24.25 -3.47
CA ASP A 97 -6.00 24.79 -2.20
C ASP A 97 -5.04 23.83 -1.48
N LEU A 98 -5.32 22.52 -1.55
CA LEU A 98 -4.48 21.47 -0.97
C LEU A 98 -3.45 20.93 -1.96
N THR A 99 -3.69 20.99 -3.27
CA THR A 99 -2.78 20.43 -4.30
C THR A 99 -1.36 20.99 -4.16
N SER A 100 -1.19 22.31 -4.07
CA SER A 100 0.14 22.92 -3.89
C SER A 100 0.89 22.40 -2.64
N THR A 101 0.18 22.28 -1.51
CA THR A 101 0.74 21.83 -0.23
C THR A 101 1.04 20.32 -0.21
N LEU A 102 0.17 19.50 -0.81
CA LEU A 102 0.29 18.04 -0.79
C LEU A 102 1.34 17.51 -1.77
N PHE A 103 1.51 18.19 -2.91
CA PHE A 103 2.51 17.84 -3.92
C PHE A 103 3.87 18.44 -3.57
N GLY A 104 3.92 19.70 -3.14
CA GLY A 104 5.15 20.35 -2.64
C GLY A 104 5.75 19.65 -1.40
N SER A 105 4.95 18.92 -0.63
CA SER A 105 5.46 18.08 0.47
C SER A 105 5.92 16.68 0.05
N ARG A 106 5.72 16.25 -1.20
CA ARG A 106 6.05 14.89 -1.70
C ARG A 106 6.86 14.85 -3.02
N PRO A 107 7.83 15.76 -3.27
CA PRO A 107 8.53 15.82 -4.57
C PRO A 107 9.20 14.50 -4.94
N ILE A 108 9.86 13.81 -4.00
CA ILE A 108 10.56 12.55 -4.24
C ILE A 108 9.60 11.45 -4.71
N LEU A 109 8.40 11.30 -4.12
CA LEU A 109 7.40 10.33 -4.59
C LEU A 109 6.91 10.66 -6.01
N LEU A 110 6.80 11.95 -6.35
CA LEU A 110 6.32 12.42 -7.64
C LEU A 110 7.36 12.30 -8.76
N LEU A 111 8.65 12.16 -8.44
CA LEU A 111 9.67 11.77 -9.42
C LEU A 111 9.33 10.45 -10.12
N TRP A 112 8.62 9.55 -9.44
CA TRP A 112 8.29 8.26 -10.02
C TRP A 112 7.30 8.31 -11.20
N PRO A 113 6.05 8.81 -11.05
CA PRO A 113 5.14 8.93 -12.18
C PRO A 113 5.68 9.89 -13.24
N ALA A 114 6.47 10.90 -12.85
CA ALA A 114 7.17 11.75 -13.80
C ALA A 114 8.17 10.95 -14.65
N LEU A 115 9.02 10.11 -14.05
CA LEU A 115 9.94 9.22 -14.79
C LEU A 115 9.18 8.24 -15.70
N ALA A 116 8.09 7.66 -15.21
CA ALA A 116 7.22 6.79 -16.02
C ALA A 116 6.69 7.49 -17.28
N MET A 117 6.18 8.72 -17.14
CA MET A 117 5.68 9.52 -18.28
C MET A 117 6.81 10.01 -19.18
N LEU A 118 7.93 10.50 -18.63
CA LEU A 118 9.09 10.97 -19.40
C LEU A 118 9.69 9.85 -20.25
N SER A 119 9.69 8.61 -19.75
CA SER A 119 10.21 7.45 -20.49
C SER A 119 9.47 7.16 -21.79
N ALA A 120 8.29 7.74 -22.02
CA ALA A 120 7.62 7.68 -23.32
C ALA A 120 8.46 8.27 -24.46
N ALA A 121 9.36 9.22 -24.16
CA ALA A 121 10.21 9.86 -25.16
C ALA A 121 11.29 8.94 -25.76
N TRP A 122 11.65 7.84 -25.09
CA TRP A 122 12.62 6.84 -25.57
C TRP A 122 12.09 5.39 -25.52
N SER A 123 10.79 5.23 -25.27
CA SER A 123 10.17 3.91 -25.11
C SER A 123 10.04 3.15 -26.43
N LEU A 124 10.12 1.82 -26.37
CA LEU A 124 9.75 0.94 -27.50
C LEU A 124 8.24 0.96 -27.81
N THR A 125 7.41 1.45 -26.89
CA THR A 125 5.95 1.62 -27.06
C THR A 125 5.44 2.96 -26.50
N PRO A 126 5.83 4.12 -27.09
CA PRO A 126 5.62 5.46 -26.51
C PRO A 126 4.19 5.77 -26.03
N GLY A 127 3.17 5.44 -26.83
CA GLY A 127 1.77 5.70 -26.45
C GLY A 127 1.29 4.87 -25.27
N ILE A 128 1.70 3.59 -25.19
CA ILE A 128 1.36 2.68 -24.09
C ILE A 128 2.09 3.11 -22.80
N THR A 129 3.36 3.47 -22.92
CA THR A 129 4.17 4.03 -21.82
C THR A 129 3.56 5.31 -21.26
N ALA A 130 3.18 6.26 -22.12
CA ALA A 130 2.54 7.52 -21.69
C ALA A 130 1.20 7.27 -20.98
N TYR A 131 0.38 6.37 -21.53
CA TYR A 131 -0.90 5.98 -20.95
C TYR A 131 -0.76 5.35 -19.55
N HIS A 132 0.11 4.35 -19.40
CA HIS A 132 0.32 3.73 -18.08
C HIS A 132 1.05 4.66 -17.10
N GLY A 133 1.92 5.55 -17.57
CA GLY A 133 2.52 6.61 -16.76
C GLY A 133 1.46 7.56 -16.17
N LEU A 134 0.45 7.93 -16.97
CA LEU A 134 -0.70 8.73 -16.51
C LEU A 134 -1.58 7.97 -15.50
N GLN A 135 -1.86 6.68 -15.73
CA GLN A 135 -2.59 5.84 -14.76
C GLN A 135 -1.84 5.69 -13.43
N LEU A 136 -0.51 5.56 -13.48
CA LEU A 136 0.37 5.50 -12.31
C LEU A 136 0.37 6.82 -11.54
N LEU A 137 0.36 7.96 -12.25
CA LEU A 137 0.14 9.28 -11.64
C LEU A 137 -1.23 9.32 -10.94
N ALA A 138 -2.31 8.96 -11.63
CA ALA A 138 -3.67 8.95 -11.07
C ALA A 138 -3.77 8.06 -9.81
N THR A 139 -3.17 6.87 -9.83
CA THR A 139 -3.07 5.95 -8.69
C THR A 139 -2.41 6.62 -7.47
N ILE A 140 -1.31 7.33 -7.68
CA ILE A 140 -0.58 8.05 -6.61
C ILE A 140 -1.39 9.25 -6.10
N VAL A 141 -2.04 10.00 -6.99
CA VAL A 141 -2.91 11.13 -6.62
C VAL A 141 -4.11 10.65 -5.82
N ALA A 142 -4.74 9.53 -6.19
CA ALA A 142 -5.83 8.92 -5.43
C ALA A 142 -5.40 8.58 -3.99
N GLY A 143 -4.20 8.00 -3.80
CA GLY A 143 -3.65 7.71 -2.47
C GLY A 143 -3.39 8.97 -1.65
N ILE A 144 -2.86 10.03 -2.27
CA ILE A 144 -2.68 11.35 -1.64
C ILE A 144 -4.04 11.95 -1.24
N ALA A 145 -5.07 11.84 -2.09
CA ALA A 145 -6.43 12.31 -1.84
C ALA A 145 -7.09 11.58 -0.66
N LEU A 146 -6.96 10.25 -0.58
CA LEU A 146 -7.39 9.46 0.57
C LEU A 146 -6.71 9.95 1.86
N ARG A 147 -5.39 10.22 1.84
CA ARG A 147 -4.69 10.73 3.02
C ARG A 147 -5.13 12.12 3.43
N ALA A 148 -5.41 13.00 2.46
CA ALA A 148 -5.88 14.35 2.71
C ALA A 148 -7.29 14.40 3.31
N THR A 149 -8.14 13.42 2.97
CA THR A 149 -9.56 13.40 3.36
C THR A 149 -9.84 12.62 4.65
N VAL A 150 -9.13 11.52 4.90
CA VAL A 150 -9.50 10.57 5.96
C VAL A 150 -8.46 10.44 7.10
N GLY A 151 -7.19 10.76 6.84
CA GLY A 151 -6.10 10.60 7.83
C GLY A 151 -5.77 9.13 8.15
N LEU A 152 -4.70 8.89 8.92
CA LEU A 152 -4.13 7.54 9.08
C LEU A 152 -5.10 6.54 9.74
N SER A 153 -5.73 6.92 10.85
CA SER A 153 -6.67 6.04 11.57
C SER A 153 -7.86 5.62 10.71
N GLY A 154 -8.37 6.50 9.85
CA GLY A 154 -9.44 6.13 8.94
C GLY A 154 -8.93 5.29 7.77
N ILE A 155 -7.72 5.53 7.24
CA ILE A 155 -7.09 4.66 6.22
C ILE A 155 -6.99 3.21 6.72
N VAL A 156 -6.41 2.97 7.90
CA VAL A 156 -6.21 1.60 8.41
C VAL A 156 -7.55 0.88 8.56
N ARG A 157 -8.62 1.60 8.93
CA ARG A 157 -9.99 1.05 9.04
C ARG A 157 -10.66 0.84 7.69
N ILE A 158 -10.45 1.73 6.71
CA ILE A 158 -10.93 1.56 5.33
C ILE A 158 -10.31 0.32 4.71
N VAL A 159 -8.98 0.17 4.84
CA VAL A 159 -8.24 -1.00 4.35
C VAL A 159 -8.75 -2.27 5.03
N PHE A 160 -8.85 -2.25 6.36
CA PHE A 160 -9.40 -3.37 7.13
C PHE A 160 -10.79 -3.82 6.65
N LEU A 161 -11.71 -2.87 6.44
CA LEU A 161 -13.09 -3.16 6.03
C LEU A 161 -13.18 -3.66 4.58
N GLY A 162 -12.40 -3.07 3.66
CA GLY A 162 -12.36 -3.53 2.27
C GLY A 162 -11.78 -4.95 2.15
N LEU A 163 -10.65 -5.20 2.81
CA LEU A 163 -10.02 -6.53 2.84
C LEU A 163 -10.87 -7.56 3.58
N LEU A 164 -11.59 -7.16 4.64
CA LEU A 164 -12.55 -8.03 5.33
C LEU A 164 -13.68 -8.47 4.39
N GLY A 165 -14.18 -7.58 3.53
CA GLY A 165 -15.18 -7.93 2.52
C GLY A 165 -14.64 -8.98 1.54
N GLY A 166 -13.42 -8.81 1.03
CA GLY A 166 -12.79 -9.77 0.11
C GLY A 166 -12.43 -11.11 0.77
N GLN A 167 -12.05 -11.08 2.06
CA GLN A 167 -11.88 -12.24 2.92
C GLN A 167 -13.18 -13.03 3.09
N ILE A 168 -14.29 -12.35 3.46
CA ILE A 168 -15.60 -12.98 3.62
C ILE A 168 -16.07 -13.56 2.29
N LEU A 169 -15.96 -12.81 1.19
CA LEU A 169 -16.37 -13.26 -0.14
C LEU A 169 -15.56 -14.50 -0.60
N SER A 170 -14.26 -14.54 -0.29
CA SER A 170 -13.40 -15.73 -0.55
C SER A 170 -13.84 -16.96 0.22
N ILE A 171 -14.26 -16.81 1.48
CA ILE A 171 -14.76 -17.92 2.30
C ILE A 171 -16.13 -18.39 1.79
N VAL A 172 -17.04 -17.45 1.53
CA VAL A 172 -18.41 -17.75 1.07
C VAL A 172 -18.41 -18.42 -0.30
N LEU A 173 -17.75 -17.84 -1.30
CA LEU A 173 -17.62 -18.46 -2.63
C LEU A 173 -16.75 -19.72 -2.57
N GLY A 174 -15.84 -19.81 -1.60
CA GLY A 174 -15.03 -21.00 -1.36
C GLY A 174 -15.84 -22.25 -1.03
N VAL A 175 -17.01 -22.07 -0.40
CA VAL A 175 -17.98 -23.16 -0.12
C VAL A 175 -19.07 -23.22 -1.20
N ALA A 176 -19.65 -22.08 -1.57
CA ALA A 176 -20.81 -22.00 -2.46
C ALA A 176 -20.49 -22.20 -3.95
N ALA A 177 -19.29 -21.84 -4.40
CA ALA A 177 -18.85 -21.96 -5.78
C ALA A 177 -17.33 -22.24 -5.89
N PRO A 178 -16.84 -23.44 -5.48
CA PRO A 178 -15.40 -23.73 -5.39
C PRO A 178 -14.61 -23.69 -6.71
N GLY A 179 -15.31 -23.62 -7.84
CA GLY A 179 -14.70 -23.38 -9.17
C GLY A 179 -14.38 -21.90 -9.43
N MET A 180 -15.00 -20.98 -8.71
CA MET A 180 -14.73 -19.52 -8.77
C MET A 180 -13.64 -19.08 -7.78
N THR A 181 -13.12 -19.98 -6.94
CA THR A 181 -12.06 -19.65 -5.96
C THR A 181 -10.71 -20.28 -6.27
N ARG A 182 -10.59 -20.92 -7.45
CA ARG A 182 -9.35 -21.48 -7.97
C ARG A 182 -8.85 -20.67 -9.15
N GLY A 183 -7.53 -20.47 -9.22
CA GLY A 183 -6.85 -19.86 -10.36
C GLY A 183 -6.75 -20.82 -11.55
N LEU A 184 -6.20 -20.32 -12.67
CA LEU A 184 -6.01 -21.09 -13.91
C LEU A 184 -5.22 -22.40 -13.71
N SER A 185 -4.25 -22.42 -12.77
CA SER A 185 -3.45 -23.59 -12.41
C SER A 185 -4.13 -24.53 -11.38
N GLY A 186 -5.41 -24.30 -11.03
CA GLY A 186 -6.16 -25.09 -10.04
C GLY A 186 -5.90 -24.71 -8.57
N GLU A 187 -4.94 -23.83 -8.31
CA GLU A 187 -4.55 -23.37 -6.98
C GLU A 187 -5.64 -22.52 -6.31
N TRP A 188 -5.73 -22.56 -4.98
CA TRP A 188 -6.66 -21.71 -4.23
C TRP A 188 -6.22 -20.24 -4.24
N SER A 189 -7.02 -19.39 -4.87
CA SER A 189 -6.77 -17.95 -4.96
C SER A 189 -7.91 -17.09 -4.38
N GLY A 190 -8.99 -17.72 -3.88
CA GLY A 190 -10.17 -17.00 -3.42
C GLY A 190 -10.76 -16.16 -4.55
N VAL A 191 -11.18 -14.93 -4.27
CA VAL A 191 -11.76 -14.01 -5.27
C VAL A 191 -10.73 -13.25 -6.13
N TYR A 192 -9.45 -13.61 -5.99
CA TYR A 192 -8.32 -12.89 -6.55
C TYR A 192 -7.64 -13.71 -7.65
N SER A 193 -7.04 -13.03 -8.63
CA SER A 193 -6.48 -13.66 -9.84
C SER A 193 -5.41 -14.72 -9.60
N HIS A 194 -4.72 -14.71 -8.46
CA HIS A 194 -3.61 -15.63 -8.17
C HIS A 194 -3.41 -15.86 -6.67
N LYS A 195 -2.87 -17.03 -6.27
CA LYS A 195 -2.59 -17.38 -4.85
C LYS A 195 -1.74 -16.33 -4.12
N ASN A 196 -0.77 -15.74 -4.83
CA ASN A 196 0.11 -14.71 -4.26
C ASN A 196 -0.62 -13.37 -4.05
N VAL A 197 -1.63 -13.05 -4.86
CA VAL A 197 -2.46 -11.85 -4.65
C VAL A 197 -3.28 -12.04 -3.37
N LEU A 198 -3.99 -13.18 -3.24
CA LEU A 198 -4.69 -13.56 -2.00
C LEU A 198 -3.76 -13.47 -0.79
N GLY A 199 -2.60 -14.11 -0.84
CA GLY A 199 -1.63 -14.10 0.25
C GLY A 199 -1.16 -12.68 0.60
N SER A 200 -0.80 -11.85 -0.38
CA SER A 200 -0.34 -10.47 -0.12
C SER A 200 -1.42 -9.60 0.56
N LEU A 201 -2.68 -9.79 0.18
CA LEU A 201 -3.82 -9.06 0.76
C LEU A 201 -4.22 -9.61 2.14
N MET A 202 -4.13 -10.92 2.36
CA MET A 202 -4.39 -11.51 3.68
C MET A 202 -3.28 -11.17 4.67
N SER A 203 -2.01 -11.16 4.25
CA SER A 203 -0.91 -10.67 5.08
C SER A 203 -1.08 -9.18 5.43
N LEU A 204 -1.53 -8.34 4.49
CA LEU A 204 -1.87 -6.93 4.76
C LEU A 204 -3.03 -6.80 5.78
N GLN A 205 -4.04 -7.66 5.66
CA GLN A 205 -5.18 -7.72 6.58
C GLN A 205 -4.74 -8.12 8.00
N LEU A 206 -3.76 -9.00 8.17
CA LEU A 206 -3.18 -9.31 9.49
C LEU A 206 -2.59 -8.05 10.15
N LEU A 207 -1.88 -7.21 9.40
CA LEU A 207 -1.30 -5.95 9.92
C LEU A 207 -2.40 -4.99 10.38
N CYS A 208 -3.43 -4.79 9.54
CA CYS A 208 -4.60 -3.98 9.86
C CYS A 208 -5.31 -4.48 11.13
N ALA A 209 -5.64 -5.76 11.17
CA ALA A 209 -6.37 -6.38 12.26
C ALA A 209 -5.58 -6.33 13.58
N ALA A 210 -4.27 -6.62 13.57
CA ALA A 210 -3.43 -6.56 14.76
C ALA A 210 -3.33 -5.14 15.35
N CYS A 211 -3.04 -4.13 14.52
CA CYS A 211 -2.98 -2.73 14.96
C CYS A 211 -4.31 -2.26 15.58
N LEU A 212 -5.45 -2.60 14.95
CA LEU A 212 -6.77 -2.19 15.40
C LEU A 212 -7.23 -2.94 16.67
N PHE A 213 -6.92 -4.24 16.79
CA PHE A 213 -7.19 -5.04 17.99
C PHE A 213 -6.46 -4.49 19.22
N LEU A 214 -5.17 -4.18 19.07
CA LEU A 214 -4.33 -3.60 20.13
C LEU A 214 -4.77 -2.18 20.50
N GLN A 215 -5.21 -1.38 19.52
CA GLN A 215 -5.85 -0.08 19.75
C GLN A 215 -7.20 -0.22 20.50
N GLY A 216 -7.81 -1.41 20.49
CA GLY A 216 -9.09 -1.70 21.15
C GLY A 216 -10.33 -1.53 20.28
N TRP A 217 -10.17 -1.28 18.97
CA TRP A 217 -11.28 -1.07 18.05
C TRP A 217 -11.94 -2.40 17.64
N HIS A 218 -13.20 -2.59 18.03
CA HIS A 218 -14.02 -3.79 17.76
C HIS A 218 -13.24 -5.12 17.88
N ARG A 219 -12.66 -5.40 19.07
CA ARG A 219 -11.76 -6.55 19.30
C ARG A 219 -12.27 -7.92 18.81
N LEU A 220 -13.57 -8.19 18.91
CA LEU A 220 -14.15 -9.44 18.39
C LEU A 220 -14.06 -9.51 16.86
N LEU A 221 -14.42 -8.42 16.17
CA LEU A 221 -14.36 -8.32 14.71
C LEU A 221 -12.92 -8.38 14.21
N THR A 222 -12.01 -7.62 14.83
CA THR A 222 -10.59 -7.60 14.45
C THR A 222 -9.88 -8.91 14.78
N GLY A 223 -10.21 -9.57 15.89
CA GLY A 223 -9.70 -10.90 16.23
C GLY A 223 -10.19 -11.99 15.25
N ALA A 224 -11.49 -12.02 14.94
CA ALA A 224 -12.05 -12.95 13.96
C ALA A 224 -11.47 -12.72 12.56
N ALA A 225 -11.33 -11.45 12.13
CA ALA A 225 -10.70 -11.09 10.88
C ALA A 225 -9.23 -11.55 10.82
N PHE A 226 -8.45 -11.35 11.90
CA PHE A 226 -7.07 -11.83 11.98
C PHE A 226 -6.97 -13.35 11.83
N LEU A 227 -7.78 -14.12 12.56
CA LEU A 227 -7.77 -15.59 12.49
C LEU A 227 -8.19 -16.09 11.10
N GLY A 228 -9.24 -15.51 10.50
CA GLY A 228 -9.66 -15.88 9.14
C GLY A 228 -8.64 -15.50 8.07
N ALA A 229 -7.95 -14.37 8.22
CA ALA A 229 -6.88 -13.95 7.31
C ALA A 229 -5.65 -14.87 7.44
N LEU A 230 -5.32 -15.30 8.65
CA LEU A 230 -4.26 -16.28 8.91
C LEU A 230 -4.60 -17.64 8.27
N GLY A 231 -5.85 -18.08 8.41
CA GLY A 231 -6.36 -19.29 7.76
C GLY A 231 -6.22 -19.22 6.23
N LEU A 232 -6.77 -18.19 5.60
CA LEU A 232 -6.68 -18.01 4.14
C LEU A 232 -5.23 -17.81 3.65
N LEU A 233 -4.37 -17.15 4.44
CA LEU A 233 -2.95 -17.01 4.12
C LEU A 233 -2.25 -18.37 4.11
N ALA A 234 -2.49 -19.23 5.11
CA ALA A 234 -1.99 -20.59 5.13
C ALA A 234 -2.54 -21.41 3.94
N SER A 235 -3.84 -21.31 3.65
CA SER A 235 -4.50 -21.97 2.50
C SER A 235 -3.97 -21.52 1.14
N SER A 236 -3.35 -20.34 1.03
CA SER A 236 -2.79 -19.85 -0.23
C SER A 236 -1.50 -20.55 -0.64
N HIS A 237 -0.83 -21.24 0.28
CA HIS A 237 0.52 -21.82 0.08
C HIS A 237 1.57 -20.84 -0.49
N SER A 238 1.35 -19.53 -0.38
CA SER A 238 2.27 -18.50 -0.86
C SER A 238 3.38 -18.24 0.18
N ALA A 239 4.54 -18.87 -0.02
CA ALA A 239 5.71 -18.68 0.85
C ALA A 239 6.10 -17.19 0.98
N THR A 240 6.14 -16.47 -0.14
CA THR A 240 6.40 -15.03 -0.19
C THR A 240 5.45 -14.24 0.73
N ALA A 241 4.15 -14.52 0.68
CA ALA A 241 3.15 -13.81 1.47
C ALA A 241 3.19 -14.18 2.96
N LEU A 242 3.48 -15.43 3.30
CA LEU A 242 3.70 -15.88 4.68
C LEU A 242 4.88 -15.13 5.30
N VAL A 243 6.01 -15.06 4.60
CA VAL A 243 7.20 -14.34 5.03
C VAL A 243 6.94 -12.83 5.10
N ALA A 244 6.22 -12.25 4.13
CA ALA A 244 5.83 -10.84 4.15
C ALA A 244 4.91 -10.49 5.33
N GLY A 245 3.98 -11.38 5.70
CA GLY A 245 3.12 -11.22 6.87
C GLY A 245 3.90 -11.31 8.19
N ALA A 246 4.79 -12.30 8.32
CA ALA A 246 5.63 -12.46 9.50
C ALA A 246 6.57 -11.27 9.72
N LEU A 247 7.32 -10.87 8.69
CA LEU A 247 8.21 -9.70 8.72
C LEU A 247 7.42 -8.39 8.85
N GLY A 248 6.22 -8.30 8.27
CA GLY A 248 5.31 -7.19 8.46
C GLY A 248 4.85 -7.02 9.92
N LEU A 249 4.63 -8.12 10.65
CA LEU A 249 4.25 -8.09 12.07
C LEU A 249 5.44 -7.90 13.03
N ALA A 250 6.67 -8.22 12.64
CA ALA A 250 7.84 -8.15 13.53
C ALA A 250 8.05 -6.76 14.18
N PRO A 251 7.91 -5.60 13.49
CA PRO A 251 7.98 -4.28 14.13
C PRO A 251 6.93 -4.06 15.22
N LEU A 252 5.73 -4.64 15.08
CA LEU A 252 4.66 -4.52 16.08
C LEU A 252 5.06 -5.17 17.40
N VAL A 253 5.72 -6.33 17.33
CA VAL A 253 6.23 -7.05 18.50
C VAL A 253 7.30 -6.22 19.24
N VAL A 254 8.23 -5.62 18.50
CA VAL A 254 9.23 -4.69 19.08
C VAL A 254 8.53 -3.51 19.78
N ILE A 255 7.49 -2.93 19.15
CA ILE A 255 6.74 -1.78 19.68
C ILE A 255 5.94 -2.14 20.95
N ILE A 256 5.34 -3.33 21.01
CA ILE A 256 4.64 -3.82 22.21
C ILE A 256 5.63 -3.98 23.36
N ALA A 257 6.75 -4.66 23.13
CA ALA A 257 7.76 -4.93 24.15
C ALA A 257 8.46 -3.65 24.63
N TRP A 258 8.77 -2.70 23.72
CA TRP A 258 9.26 -1.37 24.08
C TRP A 258 8.29 -0.64 25.02
N ARG A 259 6.99 -0.65 24.72
CA ARG A 259 5.95 -0.05 25.57
C ARG A 259 5.79 -0.73 26.93
N GLN A 260 6.29 -1.96 27.08
CA GLN A 260 6.35 -2.71 28.35
C GLN A 260 7.70 -2.55 29.08
N GLY A 261 8.65 -1.76 28.54
CA GLY A 261 10.00 -1.59 29.09
C GLY A 261 11.03 -2.66 28.67
N ASN A 262 10.59 -3.71 27.98
CA ASN A 262 11.39 -4.89 27.65
C ASN A 262 12.02 -4.80 26.25
N LEU A 263 12.79 -3.74 26.00
CA LEU A 263 13.39 -3.44 24.68
C LEU A 263 14.23 -4.59 24.11
N VAL A 264 15.07 -5.22 24.94
CA VAL A 264 15.94 -6.34 24.52
C VAL A 264 15.09 -7.53 24.07
N THR A 265 14.08 -7.92 24.86
CA THR A 265 13.15 -9.00 24.51
C THR A 265 12.40 -8.71 23.21
N GLY A 266 11.94 -7.46 23.03
CA GLY A 266 11.28 -7.01 21.80
C GLY A 266 12.16 -7.14 20.57
N PHE A 267 13.41 -6.64 20.67
CA PHE A 267 14.39 -6.73 19.61
C PHE A 267 14.74 -8.19 19.28
N CYS A 268 15.08 -9.01 20.28
CA CYS A 268 15.41 -10.43 20.09
C CYS A 268 14.25 -11.20 19.45
N LEU A 269 12.99 -10.96 19.87
CA LEU A 269 11.83 -11.63 19.29
C LEU A 269 11.52 -11.13 17.87
N GLY A 270 11.69 -9.84 17.59
CA GLY A 270 11.59 -9.28 16.23
C GLY A 270 12.65 -9.87 15.27
N VAL A 271 13.89 -10.01 15.74
CA VAL A 271 14.97 -10.70 15.00
C VAL A 271 14.67 -12.18 14.82
N ALA A 272 14.17 -12.87 15.84
CA ALA A 272 13.79 -14.29 15.73
C ALA A 272 12.67 -14.51 14.70
N ILE A 273 11.65 -13.65 14.65
CA ILE A 273 10.60 -13.68 13.63
C ILE A 273 11.19 -13.44 12.23
N ALA A 274 12.13 -12.49 12.11
CA ALA A 274 12.79 -12.21 10.84
C ALA A 274 13.63 -13.40 10.33
N LEU A 275 14.43 -14.01 11.21
CA LEU A 275 15.24 -15.19 10.90
C LEU A 275 14.35 -16.41 10.57
N ALA A 276 13.24 -16.60 11.28
CA ALA A 276 12.25 -17.64 10.95
C ALA A 276 11.62 -17.42 9.57
N GLY A 277 11.29 -16.17 9.21
CA GLY A 277 10.82 -15.81 7.87
C GLY A 277 11.85 -16.12 6.76
N ILE A 278 13.13 -15.80 7.00
CA ILE A 278 14.23 -16.16 6.09
C ILE A 278 14.37 -17.70 5.99
N GLY A 279 14.26 -18.42 7.11
CA GLY A 279 14.28 -19.89 7.12
C GLY A 279 13.15 -20.52 6.32
N ILE A 280 11.93 -19.98 6.39
CA ILE A 280 10.78 -20.42 5.57
C ILE A 280 11.05 -20.18 4.07
N LEU A 281 11.65 -19.04 3.71
CA LEU A 281 12.00 -18.74 2.32
C LEU A 281 13.06 -19.70 1.78
N ILE A 282 14.10 -19.99 2.57
CA ILE A 282 15.17 -20.96 2.23
C ILE A 282 14.59 -22.39 2.13
N ALA A 283 13.70 -22.79 3.04
CA ALA A 283 13.00 -24.08 2.94
C ALA A 283 12.16 -24.16 1.65
N ALA A 284 11.49 -23.07 1.26
CA ALA A 284 10.71 -23.00 0.02
C ALA A 284 11.59 -23.01 -1.25
N THR A 285 12.82 -22.48 -1.24
CA THR A 285 13.75 -22.61 -2.37
C THR A 285 14.30 -24.04 -2.50
N HIS A 286 14.72 -24.65 -1.39
CA HIS A 286 15.35 -25.98 -1.45
C HIS A 286 14.36 -27.13 -1.55
N GLY A 287 13.14 -27.01 -1.01
CA GLY A 287 12.07 -27.99 -1.20
C GLY A 287 11.58 -28.10 -2.65
N ALA A 288 11.79 -27.06 -3.46
CA ALA A 288 11.45 -27.04 -4.89
C ALA A 288 12.56 -27.61 -5.80
N ALA A 289 13.71 -28.02 -5.26
CA ALA A 289 14.86 -28.49 -6.04
C ALA A 289 14.74 -29.95 -6.55
N LEU A 290 13.53 -30.52 -6.55
CA LEU A 290 13.28 -31.93 -6.88
C LEU A 290 12.34 -32.14 -8.09
N SER A 291 11.94 -31.08 -8.80
CA SER A 291 11.31 -31.19 -10.13
C SER A 291 12.36 -30.97 -11.23
N THR A 292 12.68 -32.03 -11.98
CA THR A 292 13.76 -32.06 -12.98
C THR A 292 13.33 -31.48 -14.35
N SER A 293 12.31 -30.63 -14.38
CA SER A 293 11.57 -30.26 -15.59
C SER A 293 11.43 -28.75 -15.80
N LEU A 294 12.56 -28.04 -15.71
CA LEU A 294 12.72 -26.57 -15.79
C LEU A 294 11.83 -25.85 -16.82
N LEU A 295 11.57 -26.47 -17.99
CA LEU A 295 10.73 -25.91 -19.06
C LEU A 295 9.22 -26.17 -18.89
N SER A 296 8.79 -27.28 -18.29
CA SER A 296 7.36 -27.48 -17.97
C SER A 296 6.94 -26.78 -16.69
N ASP A 297 7.89 -26.58 -15.77
CA ASP A 297 7.64 -25.94 -14.47
C ASP A 297 7.33 -24.45 -14.67
N LEU A 298 7.99 -23.80 -15.62
CA LEU A 298 7.75 -22.41 -16.05
C LEU A 298 6.29 -22.13 -16.47
N GLY A 299 5.55 -23.16 -16.91
CA GLY A 299 4.14 -23.06 -17.31
C GLY A 299 3.14 -23.66 -16.32
N LYS A 300 3.59 -24.36 -15.27
CA LYS A 300 2.71 -25.11 -14.34
C LYS A 300 2.76 -24.64 -12.90
N ASP A 301 3.87 -24.10 -12.42
CA ASP A 301 4.00 -23.77 -11.00
C ASP A 301 4.84 -22.51 -10.75
N THR A 302 4.33 -21.61 -9.92
CA THR A 302 5.00 -20.33 -9.58
C THR A 302 6.06 -20.51 -8.50
N THR A 303 6.83 -21.59 -8.60
CA THR A 303 7.97 -21.88 -7.74
C THR A 303 9.06 -20.83 -7.93
N LEU A 304 9.94 -20.70 -6.93
CA LEU A 304 11.08 -19.78 -7.00
C LEU A 304 12.02 -20.16 -8.16
N THR A 305 12.09 -21.44 -8.53
CA THR A 305 12.82 -21.94 -9.72
C THR A 305 12.34 -21.27 -11.01
N GLY A 306 11.03 -21.26 -11.30
CA GLY A 306 10.49 -20.60 -12.50
C GLY A 306 10.77 -19.09 -12.54
N ARG A 307 10.84 -18.44 -11.37
CA ARG A 307 11.19 -17.01 -11.24
C ARG A 307 12.65 -16.73 -11.58
N THR A 308 13.60 -17.61 -11.22
CA THR A 308 15.03 -17.39 -11.56
C THR A 308 15.27 -17.31 -13.08
N ILE A 309 14.57 -18.13 -13.87
CA ILE A 309 14.63 -18.09 -15.34
C ILE A 309 14.05 -16.76 -15.83
N LEU A 310 12.89 -16.35 -15.32
CA LEU A 310 12.24 -15.09 -15.67
C LEU A 310 13.13 -13.87 -15.36
N TRP A 311 13.83 -13.92 -14.22
CA TRP A 311 14.78 -12.89 -13.79
C TRP A 311 15.98 -12.78 -14.72
N GLN A 312 16.50 -13.88 -15.26
CA GLN A 312 17.60 -13.84 -16.22
C GLN A 312 17.24 -13.05 -17.48
N PHE A 313 16.05 -13.26 -18.06
CA PHE A 313 15.58 -12.45 -19.20
C PHE A 313 15.53 -10.95 -18.89
N GLY A 314 15.12 -10.58 -17.67
CA GLY A 314 15.10 -9.18 -17.22
C GLY A 314 16.51 -8.60 -17.01
N ILE A 315 17.44 -9.38 -16.46
CA ILE A 315 18.84 -9.00 -16.28
C ILE A 315 19.53 -8.83 -17.65
N ASP A 316 19.31 -9.76 -18.58
CA ASP A 316 19.84 -9.71 -19.95
C ASP A 316 19.30 -8.48 -20.72
N GLN A 317 18.04 -8.11 -20.49
CA GLN A 317 17.46 -6.89 -21.06
C GLN A 317 18.01 -5.62 -20.40
N PHE A 318 18.24 -5.63 -19.08
CA PHE A 318 18.88 -4.50 -18.38
C PHE A 318 20.28 -4.22 -18.93
N TRP A 319 21.10 -5.25 -19.17
CA TRP A 319 22.45 -5.08 -19.71
C TRP A 319 22.51 -4.53 -21.14
N ARG A 320 21.40 -4.59 -21.89
CA ARG A 320 21.30 -3.93 -23.21
C ARG A 320 21.07 -2.42 -23.08
N GLU A 321 20.30 -1.98 -22.08
CA GLU A 321 19.91 -0.57 -21.89
C GLU A 321 20.08 -0.10 -20.42
N PRO A 322 21.30 -0.18 -19.84
CA PRO A 322 21.51 -0.17 -18.39
C PRO A 322 21.34 1.21 -17.73
N PHE A 323 21.29 2.30 -18.49
CA PHE A 323 21.22 3.66 -17.96
C PHE A 323 19.78 4.14 -17.74
N ILE A 324 18.98 4.14 -18.80
CA ILE A 324 17.62 4.71 -18.82
C ILE A 324 16.52 3.69 -19.18
N GLY A 325 16.88 2.43 -19.45
CA GLY A 325 15.94 1.36 -19.78
C GLY A 325 15.14 1.58 -21.08
N ILE A 326 14.19 0.69 -21.34
CA ILE A 326 13.41 0.65 -22.59
C ILE A 326 12.02 1.31 -22.51
N GLY A 327 11.69 1.97 -21.39
CA GLY A 327 10.42 2.65 -21.16
C GLY A 327 9.45 1.90 -20.24
N TYR A 328 8.61 2.64 -19.53
CA TYR A 328 7.62 2.06 -18.62
C TYR A 328 6.64 1.14 -19.36
N LYS A 329 6.49 -0.09 -18.85
CA LYS A 329 5.72 -1.22 -19.44
C LYS A 329 6.21 -1.73 -20.82
N ALA A 330 7.18 -1.09 -21.45
CA ALA A 330 7.60 -1.40 -22.81
C ALA A 330 8.06 -2.86 -23.02
N TYR A 331 8.72 -3.46 -22.03
CA TYR A 331 9.16 -4.86 -22.12
C TYR A 331 8.00 -5.83 -22.40
N TRP A 332 6.87 -5.65 -21.71
CA TRP A 332 5.74 -6.59 -21.73
C TRP A 332 4.76 -6.34 -22.89
N GLU A 333 4.83 -5.15 -23.48
CA GLU A 333 3.88 -4.64 -24.49
C GLU A 333 4.50 -4.54 -25.90
N SER A 334 5.83 -4.55 -26.02
CA SER A 334 6.52 -4.44 -27.31
C SER A 334 6.69 -5.81 -27.98
N PRO A 335 6.41 -5.95 -29.29
CA PRO A 335 6.55 -7.22 -30.01
C PRO A 335 8.01 -7.62 -30.29
N ILE A 336 8.97 -6.70 -30.10
CA ILE A 336 10.40 -6.93 -30.39
C ILE A 336 11.22 -7.39 -29.16
N THR A 337 10.60 -7.50 -27.99
CA THR A 337 11.25 -8.00 -26.77
C THR A 337 11.14 -9.52 -26.68
N THR A 338 11.68 -10.11 -25.62
CA THR A 338 11.51 -11.54 -25.30
C THR A 338 10.16 -11.86 -24.63
N ALA A 339 9.26 -10.89 -24.41
CA ALA A 339 7.96 -11.15 -23.78
C ALA A 339 7.01 -12.05 -24.62
N PRO A 340 6.87 -11.88 -25.95
CA PRO A 340 6.05 -12.79 -26.77
C PRO A 340 6.56 -14.23 -26.76
N TYR A 341 7.89 -14.44 -26.71
CA TYR A 341 8.49 -15.75 -26.55
C TYR A 341 8.12 -16.38 -25.19
N LEU A 342 8.24 -15.61 -24.09
CA LEU A 342 7.83 -16.06 -22.76
C LEU A 342 6.33 -16.42 -22.69
N HIS A 343 5.44 -15.64 -23.31
CA HIS A 343 4.02 -15.98 -23.38
C HIS A 343 3.77 -17.28 -24.14
N PHE A 344 4.48 -17.49 -25.25
CA PHE A 344 4.37 -18.71 -26.06
C PHE A 344 4.87 -19.95 -25.31
N THR A 345 6.04 -19.88 -24.65
CA THR A 345 6.62 -21.04 -23.95
C THR A 345 5.87 -21.38 -22.66
N THR A 346 5.45 -20.39 -21.88
CA THR A 346 4.72 -20.61 -20.62
C THR A 346 3.25 -20.98 -20.83
N LYS A 347 2.68 -20.60 -21.98
CA LYS A 347 1.23 -20.59 -22.24
C LYS A 347 0.45 -19.72 -21.24
N GLN A 348 1.13 -18.76 -20.59
CA GLN A 348 0.56 -17.82 -19.63
C GLN A 348 0.85 -16.38 -20.07
N LYS A 349 -0.07 -15.46 -19.78
CA LYS A 349 0.18 -14.02 -19.96
C LYS A 349 0.90 -13.48 -18.73
N VAL A 350 2.22 -13.41 -18.81
CA VAL A 350 3.10 -12.83 -17.77
C VAL A 350 3.27 -11.33 -18.03
N TRP A 351 3.17 -10.49 -17.00
CA TRP A 351 3.11 -9.02 -17.13
C TRP A 351 4.12 -8.25 -16.27
N PHE A 352 4.98 -8.98 -15.56
CA PHE A 352 6.00 -8.48 -14.63
C PHE A 352 6.97 -9.61 -14.26
N PHE A 353 8.19 -9.28 -13.83
CA PHE A 353 9.25 -10.26 -13.54
C PHE A 353 9.09 -10.96 -12.18
N HIS A 354 8.02 -10.69 -11.43
CA HIS A 354 7.89 -11.02 -10.00
C HIS A 354 9.09 -10.54 -9.17
N ASN A 355 9.69 -9.40 -9.55
CA ASN A 355 10.72 -8.72 -8.79
C ASN A 355 10.71 -7.24 -9.19
N ASN A 356 10.34 -6.39 -8.24
CA ASN A 356 10.15 -4.96 -8.46
C ASN A 356 11.46 -4.25 -8.86
N PHE A 357 12.64 -4.75 -8.44
CA PHE A 357 13.93 -4.21 -8.87
C PHE A 357 14.19 -4.52 -10.34
N ILE A 358 13.88 -5.74 -10.81
CA ILE A 358 14.12 -6.14 -12.19
C ILE A 358 13.15 -5.43 -13.15
N ASP A 359 11.85 -5.35 -12.82
CA ASP A 359 10.89 -4.56 -13.61
C ASP A 359 11.31 -3.08 -13.73
N ILE A 360 11.84 -2.49 -12.66
CA ILE A 360 12.33 -1.11 -12.65
C ILE A 360 13.63 -0.96 -13.45
N ALA A 361 14.57 -1.89 -13.28
CA ALA A 361 15.84 -1.89 -14.02
C ALA A 361 15.61 -2.01 -15.53
N VAL A 362 14.69 -2.87 -15.97
CA VAL A 362 14.34 -3.01 -17.40
C VAL A 362 13.65 -1.76 -17.93
N ALA A 363 12.68 -1.20 -17.19
CA ALA A 363 11.91 -0.06 -17.66
C ALA A 363 12.71 1.26 -17.68
N PHE A 364 13.65 1.44 -16.74
CA PHE A 364 14.26 2.74 -16.42
C PHE A 364 15.77 2.71 -16.14
N GLY A 365 16.41 1.55 -16.28
CA GLY A 365 17.83 1.36 -16.01
C GLY A 365 18.23 1.70 -14.57
N THR A 366 19.51 2.05 -14.43
CA THR A 366 20.12 2.48 -13.17
C THR A 366 19.46 3.74 -12.62
N VAL A 367 18.99 4.66 -13.48
CA VAL A 367 18.27 5.88 -13.05
C VAL A 367 16.99 5.51 -12.29
N GLY A 368 16.20 4.56 -12.79
CA GLY A 368 15.01 4.07 -12.10
C GLY A 368 15.31 3.44 -10.75
N LEU A 369 16.36 2.61 -10.65
CA LEU A 369 16.78 1.99 -9.40
C LEU A 369 17.18 3.04 -8.34
N LEU A 370 17.87 4.12 -8.75
CA LEU A 370 18.21 5.22 -7.86
C LEU A 370 16.96 5.97 -7.38
N VAL A 371 16.01 6.31 -8.27
CA VAL A 371 14.75 6.96 -7.88
C VAL A 371 13.93 6.04 -6.95
N PHE A 372 13.84 4.75 -7.26
CA PHE A 372 13.17 3.74 -6.42
C PHE A 372 13.75 3.71 -5.00
N ALA A 373 15.07 3.61 -4.87
CA ALA A 373 15.77 3.65 -3.59
C ALA A 373 15.51 4.96 -2.83
N CYS A 374 15.57 6.12 -3.51
CA CYS A 374 15.28 7.42 -2.90
C CYS A 374 13.84 7.52 -2.38
N VAL A 375 12.85 7.02 -3.12
CA VAL A 375 11.44 7.01 -2.69
C VAL A 375 11.24 6.11 -1.46
N LEU A 376 11.83 4.90 -1.45
CA LEU A 376 11.76 4.00 -0.31
C LEU A 376 12.42 4.61 0.93
N LEU A 377 13.63 5.16 0.80
CA LEU A 377 14.40 5.73 1.92
C LEU A 377 13.76 6.99 2.51
N ASP A 378 13.27 7.93 1.68
CA ASP A 378 12.57 9.11 2.21
C ASP A 378 11.21 8.74 2.83
N THR A 379 10.52 7.74 2.28
CA THR A 379 9.26 7.21 2.87
C THR A 379 9.53 6.57 4.23
N ALA A 380 10.53 5.69 4.34
CA ALA A 380 10.98 5.10 5.59
C ALA A 380 11.31 6.18 6.63
N ARG A 381 12.16 7.14 6.26
CA ARG A 381 12.60 8.25 7.12
C ARG A 381 11.42 9.08 7.63
N ARG A 382 10.42 9.36 6.79
CA ARG A 382 9.23 10.13 7.17
C ARG A 382 8.29 9.36 8.09
N ILE A 383 8.07 8.08 7.80
CA ILE A 383 7.23 7.19 8.61
C ILE A 383 7.83 7.03 10.01
N ILE A 384 9.12 6.67 10.10
CA ILE A 384 9.83 6.49 11.37
C ILE A 384 9.81 7.79 12.19
N ARG A 385 10.08 8.94 11.56
CA ARG A 385 10.03 10.26 12.22
C ARG A 385 8.62 10.67 12.67
N HIS A 386 7.58 10.24 11.97
CA HIS A 386 6.19 10.49 12.38
C HIS A 386 5.81 9.63 13.58
N PHE A 387 6.11 8.33 13.53
CA PHE A 387 5.89 7.39 14.63
C PHE A 387 6.64 7.81 15.90
N ALA A 388 7.91 8.22 15.79
CA ALA A 388 8.72 8.68 16.94
C ALA A 388 8.13 9.91 17.67
N ARG A 389 7.25 10.69 17.02
CA ARG A 389 6.55 11.83 17.64
C ARG A 389 5.14 11.48 18.15
N SER A 390 4.59 10.36 17.73
CA SER A 390 3.23 9.93 18.06
C SER A 390 3.17 8.40 18.10
N PRO A 391 3.80 7.75 19.10
CA PRO A 391 3.94 6.30 19.13
C PRO A 391 2.64 5.63 19.59
N GLY A 392 1.81 5.19 18.63
CA GLY A 392 0.60 4.40 18.85
C GLY A 392 0.49 3.21 17.89
N TYR A 393 -0.45 2.29 18.14
CA TYR A 393 -0.53 1.05 17.36
C TYR A 393 -1.03 1.29 15.93
N VAL A 394 -1.89 2.29 15.73
CA VAL A 394 -2.34 2.72 14.39
C VAL A 394 -1.22 3.47 13.66
N GLU A 395 -0.45 4.27 14.38
CA GLU A 395 0.70 5.03 13.88
C GLU A 395 1.89 4.13 13.53
N ALA A 396 1.96 2.93 14.12
CA ALA A 396 2.90 1.89 13.75
C ALA A 396 2.58 1.25 12.38
N TRP A 397 1.32 1.22 11.96
CA TRP A 397 0.87 0.45 10.78
C TRP A 397 1.66 0.75 9.50
N PRO A 398 2.04 2.01 9.17
CA PRO A 398 2.93 2.29 8.03
C PRO A 398 4.33 1.65 8.12
N ILE A 399 4.86 1.39 9.32
CA ILE A 399 6.13 0.67 9.52
C ILE A 399 5.92 -0.82 9.20
N LEU A 400 4.85 -1.42 9.71
CA LEU A 400 4.49 -2.81 9.44
C LEU A 400 4.28 -3.02 7.92
N PHE A 401 3.53 -2.13 7.28
CA PHE A 401 3.32 -2.12 5.83
C PHE A 401 4.64 -2.01 5.06
N LEU A 402 5.55 -1.12 5.45
CA LEU A 402 6.85 -0.99 4.79
C LEU A 402 7.72 -2.24 4.96
N ALA A 403 7.67 -2.90 6.12
CA ALA A 403 8.37 -4.16 6.36
C ALA A 403 7.80 -5.31 5.49
N GLN A 404 6.47 -5.42 5.36
CA GLN A 404 5.81 -6.34 4.44
C GLN A 404 6.23 -6.06 2.98
N ILE A 405 6.15 -4.80 2.55
CA ILE A 405 6.54 -4.33 1.21
C ILE A 405 7.99 -4.71 0.89
N THR A 406 8.91 -4.61 1.86
CA THR A 406 10.34 -4.95 1.66
C THR A 406 10.53 -6.42 1.24
N VAL A 407 9.66 -7.34 1.67
CA VAL A 407 9.64 -8.72 1.17
C VAL A 407 9.01 -8.80 -0.20
N LEU A 408 7.83 -8.19 -0.35
CA LEU A 408 7.04 -8.27 -1.58
C LEU A 408 7.76 -7.66 -2.79
N ILE A 409 8.60 -6.63 -2.64
CA ILE A 409 9.36 -6.07 -3.78
C ILE A 409 10.47 -6.99 -4.31
N CYS A 410 10.95 -7.95 -3.52
CA CYS A 410 11.98 -8.89 -3.94
C CYS A 410 11.43 -10.10 -4.72
N PHE A 411 10.15 -10.42 -4.53
CA PHE A 411 9.53 -11.66 -5.01
C PHE A 411 8.15 -11.47 -5.66
N GLU A 412 7.63 -10.26 -5.71
CA GLU A 412 6.44 -9.86 -6.48
C GLU A 412 6.69 -8.44 -7.07
N CYS A 413 5.66 -7.83 -7.65
CA CYS A 413 5.71 -6.45 -8.17
C CYS A 413 4.61 -5.56 -7.54
N PRO A 414 4.63 -5.33 -6.21
CA PRO A 414 3.57 -4.60 -5.49
C PRO A 414 3.60 -3.08 -5.69
N LEU A 415 4.77 -2.52 -5.96
CA LEU A 415 4.99 -1.08 -6.05
C LEU A 415 5.30 -0.66 -7.47
N PHE A 416 5.14 0.63 -7.73
CA PHE A 416 5.56 1.26 -8.97
C PHE A 416 4.85 0.74 -10.23
N VAL A 417 3.69 0.09 -9.99
CA VAL A 417 2.72 -0.39 -10.95
C VAL A 417 1.45 0.48 -10.84
N ASN A 418 0.89 0.88 -11.97
CA ASN A 418 -0.41 1.54 -12.07
C ASN A 418 -1.53 0.63 -11.54
N HIS A 419 -2.56 1.20 -10.91
CA HIS A 419 -3.76 0.46 -10.49
C HIS A 419 -3.47 -0.71 -9.53
N GLY A 420 -2.40 -0.61 -8.73
CA GLY A 420 -2.06 -1.54 -7.65
C GLY A 420 -2.43 -0.98 -6.27
N VAL A 421 -3.13 -1.77 -5.44
CA VAL A 421 -3.51 -1.36 -4.07
C VAL A 421 -2.30 -1.05 -3.19
N HIS A 422 -1.21 -1.83 -3.30
CA HIS A 422 0.02 -1.57 -2.56
C HIS A 422 0.67 -0.22 -2.96
N GLN A 423 0.73 0.10 -4.25
CA GLN A 423 1.21 1.40 -4.75
C GLN A 423 0.31 2.56 -4.31
N PHE A 424 -1.01 2.38 -4.36
CA PHE A 424 -2.00 3.35 -3.86
C PHE A 424 -1.80 3.63 -2.36
N LEU A 425 -1.59 2.59 -1.55
CA LEU A 425 -1.37 2.72 -0.11
C LEU A 425 0.00 3.35 0.21
N MET A 426 1.04 3.07 -0.57
CA MET A 426 2.36 3.71 -0.47
C MET A 426 2.27 5.25 -0.59
N ALA A 427 1.39 5.76 -1.45
CA ALA A 427 1.09 7.19 -1.52
C ALA A 427 0.26 7.71 -0.32
N ALA A 428 -0.68 6.90 0.18
CA ALA A 428 -1.58 7.27 1.27
C ALA A 428 -0.94 7.27 2.69
N ILE A 429 0.09 6.45 2.92
CA ILE A 429 0.75 6.38 4.24
C ILE A 429 1.60 7.62 4.56
N LEU A 430 2.10 8.32 3.55
CA LEU A 430 3.03 9.44 3.74
C LEU A 430 2.43 10.56 4.61
N PRO A 431 3.06 10.91 5.75
CA PRO A 431 2.61 12.01 6.61
C PRO A 431 2.54 13.34 5.85
N VAL A 432 1.44 14.07 6.03
CA VAL A 432 1.31 15.44 5.52
C VAL A 432 2.20 16.34 6.37
N LEU A 433 3.31 16.82 5.79
CA LEU A 433 4.04 17.94 6.36
C LEU A 433 3.19 19.19 6.12
N ARG A 434 2.50 19.69 7.17
CA ARG A 434 1.98 21.06 7.13
C ARG A 434 3.19 21.98 6.98
N SER A 435 3.19 22.80 5.93
CA SER A 435 4.09 23.95 5.89
C SER A 435 3.85 24.75 7.18
N ARG A 436 4.93 25.11 7.89
CA ARG A 436 4.82 26.14 8.92
C ARG A 436 4.40 27.39 8.16
N ARG A 437 3.16 27.85 8.37
CA ARG A 437 2.81 29.22 7.98
C ARG A 437 3.83 30.11 8.66
N ALA A 438 4.61 30.83 7.88
CA ALA A 438 5.30 32.01 8.40
C ALA A 438 4.18 32.92 8.92
N HIS A 439 4.27 33.26 10.20
CA HIS A 439 3.39 34.22 10.85
C HIS A 439 3.89 35.63 10.55
#